data_AF-S5T5Z2-F1
#
_entry.id   AF-S5T5Z2-F1
#
_cell.length_a   1.000
_cell.length_b   1.000
_cell.length_c   1.000
_cell.angle_alpha   90.00
_cell.angle_beta   90.00
_cell.angle_gamma   90.00
#
_symmetry.space_group_name_H-M   'P 1'
#
loop_
_entity.id
_entity.type
_entity.pdbx_description
1 polymer ?
#
loop_
_entity_poly.entity_id
_entity_poly.type
_entity_poly.pdbx_seq_one_letter_code
_entity_poly.pdbx_strand_id
1 'polypeptide(L)' 'MSKENRFAPKKPVADAAHVEDIFVNVPTKKLSIDVDADLHKRLKLMSTLEERSMRSIVEECLTEFLDTQGR' A
#
# COMPACT_ATOMS: atom_id res chain seq x y z
N MET A 1 -7.67 -3.81 -60.83
CA MET A 1 -6.97 -4.86 -60.07
C MET A 1 -7.69 -5.00 -58.74
N SER A 2 -8.42 -6.10 -58.53
CA SER A 2 -9.23 -6.32 -57.32
C SER A 2 -8.79 -7.63 -56.65
N LYS A 3 -8.35 -7.51 -55.40
CA LYS A 3 -8.00 -8.57 -54.44
C LYS A 3 -8.32 -7.96 -53.07
N GLU A 4 -8.89 -8.60 -52.07
CA GLU A 4 -9.21 -9.99 -51.75
C GLU A 4 -10.25 -9.95 -50.62
N ASN A 5 -11.00 -11.03 -50.45
CA ASN A 5 -11.99 -11.21 -49.39
C ASN A 5 -11.43 -12.20 -48.35
N ARG A 6 -11.95 -12.16 -47.11
CA ARG A 6 -11.87 -13.18 -46.03
C ARG A 6 -10.70 -13.07 -45.03
N PHE A 7 -10.99 -12.58 -43.83
CA PHE A 7 -10.97 -13.38 -42.59
C PHE A 7 -11.43 -12.50 -41.40
N ALA A 8 -12.65 -12.71 -40.93
CA ALA A 8 -13.05 -12.23 -39.61
C ALA A 8 -12.77 -13.34 -38.59
N PRO A 9 -12.06 -13.06 -37.48
CA PRO A 9 -12.19 -13.86 -36.28
C PRO A 9 -13.10 -13.14 -35.27
N LYS A 10 -13.91 -13.96 -34.62
CA LYS A 10 -15.01 -13.63 -33.71
C LYS A 10 -14.50 -12.92 -32.44
N LYS A 11 -15.35 -12.05 -31.86
CA LYS A 11 -15.21 -11.50 -30.49
C LYS A 11 -14.87 -12.62 -29.49
N PRO A 12 -13.91 -12.42 -28.57
CA PRO A 12 -14.02 -13.02 -27.26
C PRO A 12 -14.98 -12.16 -26.42
N VAL A 13 -16.15 -12.71 -26.12
CA VAL A 13 -16.97 -12.29 -24.98
C VAL A 13 -16.59 -13.21 -23.83
N ALA A 14 -16.07 -12.65 -22.75
CA ALA A 14 -16.10 -13.15 -21.37
C ALA A 14 -15.25 -12.17 -20.56
N ASP A 15 -15.88 -11.24 -19.86
CA ASP A 15 -16.18 -11.43 -18.43
C ASP A 15 -14.88 -11.59 -17.62
N ALA A 16 -14.23 -10.46 -17.38
CA ALA A 16 -13.43 -10.29 -16.19
C ALA A 16 -14.14 -9.17 -15.43
N ALA A 17 -14.93 -9.57 -14.44
CA ALA A 17 -15.48 -8.67 -13.45
C ALA A 17 -14.42 -7.65 -13.06
N HIS A 18 -14.68 -6.38 -13.38
CA HIS A 18 -13.97 -5.26 -12.80
C HIS A 18 -14.21 -5.40 -11.30
N VAL A 19 -13.22 -5.93 -10.58
CA VAL A 19 -13.16 -5.75 -9.14
C VAL A 19 -12.92 -4.26 -8.99
N GLU A 20 -14.00 -3.51 -8.79
CA GLU A 20 -13.88 -2.15 -8.29
C GLU A 20 -13.20 -2.30 -6.94
N ASP A 21 -11.88 -2.09 -6.92
CA ASP A 21 -11.13 -1.79 -5.73
C ASP A 21 -11.89 -0.68 -5.04
N ILE A 22 -12.68 -1.05 -4.02
CA ILE A 22 -13.29 -0.11 -3.10
C ILE A 22 -12.10 0.52 -2.38
N PHE A 23 -11.57 1.59 -2.96
CA PHE A 23 -10.62 2.47 -2.31
C PHE A 23 -11.38 3.11 -1.15
N VAL A 24 -11.43 2.41 -0.02
CA VAL A 24 -11.83 2.99 1.25
C VAL A 24 -10.77 4.04 1.52
N ASN A 25 -11.09 5.30 1.19
CA ASN A 25 -10.25 6.42 1.53
C ASN A 25 -10.34 6.62 3.04
N VAL A 26 -9.56 5.82 3.78
CA VAL A 26 -9.46 5.93 5.23
C VAL A 26 -8.89 7.32 5.51
N PRO A 27 -9.56 8.16 6.30
CA PRO A 27 -9.07 9.50 6.59
C PRO A 27 -7.73 9.39 7.33
N THR A 28 -6.65 9.75 6.63
CA THR A 28 -5.31 9.80 7.22
C THR A 28 -5.05 11.20 7.78
N LYS A 29 -4.38 11.26 8.93
CA LYS A 29 -3.87 12.51 9.49
C LYS A 29 -2.36 12.51 9.38
N LYS A 30 -1.80 13.63 8.90
CA LYS A 30 -0.36 13.83 8.89
C LYS A 30 0.11 14.14 10.31
N LEU A 31 1.09 13.39 10.80
CA LEU A 31 1.77 13.61 12.07
C LEU A 31 3.25 13.85 11.79
N SER A 32 3.81 14.87 12.43
CA SER A 32 5.24 15.14 12.45
C SER A 32 5.73 14.96 13.88
N ILE A 33 6.69 14.07 14.07
CA ILE A 33 7.24 13.72 15.38
C ILE A 33 8.72 14.07 15.33
N ASP A 34 9.15 14.91 16.28
CA ASP A 34 10.56 15.15 16.52
C ASP A 34 11.10 14.04 17.43
N VAL A 35 12.22 13.45 17.05
CA VAL A 35 12.85 12.36 17.79
C VAL A 35 14.33 12.62 17.91
N ASP A 36 14.91 12.25 19.04
CA ASP A 36 16.34 12.38 19.27
C ASP A 36 17.17 11.59 18.25
N ALA A 37 18.39 12.06 18.00
CA ALA A 37 19.27 11.48 16.99
C ALA A 37 19.59 9.99 17.22
N ASP A 38 19.67 9.57 18.49
CA ASP A 38 19.89 8.15 18.83
C ASP A 38 18.69 7.28 18.45
N LEU A 39 17.49 7.73 18.82
CA LEU A 39 16.24 7.04 18.49
C LEU A 39 16.04 6.96 16.97
N HIS A 40 16.33 8.05 16.25
CA HIS A 40 16.29 8.05 14.78
C HIS A 40 17.24 7.01 14.17
N LYS A 41 18.49 6.89 14.68
CA LYS A 41 19.45 5.87 14.21
C LYS A 41 18.94 4.45 14.44
N ARG A 42 18.36 4.19 15.62
CA ARG A 42 17.79 2.88 15.96
C ARG A 42 16.60 2.53 15.06
N LEU A 43 15.67 3.46 14.85
CA LEU A 43 14.55 3.28 13.93
C LEU A 43 15.03 3.04 12.50
N LYS A 44 16.07 3.75 12.06
CA LYS A 44 16.65 3.54 10.72
C LYS A 44 17.28 2.15 10.58
N LEU A 45 17.99 1.67 11.59
CA LEU A 45 18.54 0.33 11.60
C LEU A 45 17.43 -0.73 11.54
N MET A 46 16.39 -0.60 12.38
CA MET A 46 15.25 -1.52 12.39
C MET A 46 14.53 -1.56 11.03
N SER A 47 14.33 -0.39 10.40
CA SER A 47 13.76 -0.33 9.04
C SER A 47 14.57 -1.09 7.99
N THR A 48 15.89 -1.20 8.19
CA THR A 48 16.78 -1.92 7.29
C THR A 48 16.77 -3.42 7.57
N LEU A 49 16.73 -3.80 8.85
CA LEU A 49 16.73 -5.21 9.27
C LEU A 49 15.40 -5.92 8.99
N GLU A 50 14.28 -5.22 9.13
CA GLU A 50 12.94 -5.77 8.92
C GLU A 50 12.43 -5.62 7.48
N GLU A 51 13.19 -4.97 6.60
CA GLU A 51 12.76 -4.62 5.23
C GLU A 51 11.43 -3.85 5.19
N ARG A 52 11.20 -3.02 6.22
CA ARG A 52 9.96 -2.23 6.42
C ARG A 52 10.25 -0.75 6.46
N SER A 53 9.26 0.06 6.11
CA SER A 53 9.40 1.51 6.22
C SER A 53 9.43 1.95 7.69
N MET A 54 10.22 2.99 8.01
CA MET A 54 10.20 3.60 9.34
C MET A 54 8.79 4.05 9.75
N ARG A 55 7.96 4.46 8.78
CA ARG A 55 6.55 4.81 9.02
C ARG A 55 5.77 3.62 9.57
N SER A 56 5.88 2.45 8.93
CA SER A 56 5.16 1.24 9.35
C SER A 56 5.56 0.79 10.75
N ILE A 57 6.85 0.89 11.08
CA ILE A 57 7.37 0.58 12.42
C ILE A 57 6.77 1.54 13.46
N VAL A 58 6.74 2.84 13.17
CA VAL A 58 6.15 3.84 14.07
C VAL A 58 4.63 3.63 14.25
N GLU A 59 3.90 3.32 13.17
CA GLU A 59 2.46 3.03 13.23
C GLU A 59 2.17 1.78 14.09
N GLU A 60 3.00 0.74 14.00
CA GLU A 60 2.89 -0.45 14.85
C GLU A 60 3.15 -0.13 16.32
N CYS A 61 4.27 0.52 16.65
CA CYS A 61 4.57 0.90 18.03
C CYS A 61 3.49 1.80 18.64
N LEU A 62 2.91 2.71 17.85
CA LEU A 62 1.79 3.54 18.30
C LEU A 62 0.54 2.70 18.56
N THR A 63 0.26 1.72 17.71
CA THR A 63 -0.89 0.81 17.87
C THR A 63 -0.73 -0.04 19.12
N GLU A 64 0.45 -0.66 19.32
CA GLU A 64 0.77 -1.46 20.51
C GLU A 64 0.70 -0.60 21.79
N PHE A 65 1.20 0.63 21.74
CA PHE A 65 1.11 1.55 22.86
C PHE A 65 -0.35 1.88 23.21
N LEU A 66 -1.19 2.18 22.21
CA LEU A 66 -2.60 2.50 22.44
C LEU A 66 -3.39 1.29 22.96
N ASP A 67 -3.10 0.09 22.44
CA ASP A 67 -3.68 -1.17 22.91
C ASP A 67 -3.32 -1.44 24.38
N THR A 68 -2.04 -1.26 24.74
CA THR A 68 -1.55 -1.41 26.12
C THR A 68 -2.18 -0.39 27.08
N GLN A 69 -2.47 0.83 26.62
CA GLN A 69 -3.10 1.87 27.43
C GLN A 69 -4.62 1.71 27.57
N GLY A 70 -5.23 0.66 26.98
CA GLY A 70 -6.62 0.30 27.24
C GLY A 70 -7.64 1.35 26.77
N ARG A 71 -7.63 1.66 25.47
CA ARG A 71 -8.79 2.23 24.79
C ARG A 71 -9.52 1.19 23.97
#